data_AF-A1SBG7-F1
#
_entry.id   AF-A1SBG7-F1
#
_cell.length_a   1.000
_cell.length_b   1.000
_cell.length_c   1.000
_cell.angle_alpha   90.00
_cell.angle_beta   90.00
_cell.angle_gamma   90.00
#
_symmetry.space_group_name_H-M   'P 1'
#
loop_
_entity.id
_entity.type
_entity.pdbx_description
1 polymer ?
#
loop_
_entity_poly.entity_id
_entity_poly.type
_entity_poly.pdbx_seq_one_letter_code
_entity_poly.pdbx_strand_id
1 'polypeptide(L)'
;MSVIAVPELERPQVKSHHKARHLKKLALGPWAETCIEFRFQADEDKFEALDEALANQEIENGWDLLIAYYNDRYHVSVSFFSGQGSVAEVANTVAESIRGVFGDLPLTIYAGDANYGDWDTTYVD
;
A
#
# COMPACT_ATOMS: atom_id res chain seq x y z
N MET A 1 10.34 -11.47 -3.61
CA MET A 1 9.14 -10.63 -3.40
C MET A 1 7.99 -11.29 -4.15
N SER A 2 6.90 -11.65 -3.47
CA SER A 2 5.69 -12.21 -4.08
C SER A 2 4.54 -11.28 -3.73
N VAL A 3 3.87 -10.71 -4.73
CA VAL A 3 2.71 -9.83 -4.54
C VAL A 3 1.45 -10.67 -4.71
N ILE A 4 0.64 -10.75 -3.68
CA ILE A 4 -0.65 -11.44 -3.68
C ILE A 4 -1.70 -10.41 -4.13
N ALA A 5 -2.36 -10.68 -5.25
CA ALA A 5 -3.43 -9.82 -5.73
C ALA A 5 -4.68 -9.99 -4.86
N VAL A 6 -5.21 -8.87 -4.36
CA VAL A 6 -6.53 -8.80 -3.72
C VAL A 6 -7.56 -8.52 -4.83
N PRO A 7 -8.75 -9.15 -4.81
CA PRO A 7 -9.78 -8.90 -5.80
C PRO A 7 -10.13 -7.41 -5.89
N GLU A 8 -10.06 -6.85 -7.11
CA GLU A 8 -10.55 -5.51 -7.38
C GLU A 8 -12.05 -5.56 -7.71
N LEU A 9 -12.83 -4.65 -7.12
CA LEU A 9 -14.22 -4.45 -7.54
C LEU A 9 -14.25 -3.81 -8.94
N GLU A 10 -15.31 -4.11 -9.70
CA GLU A 10 -15.45 -3.58 -11.05
C GLU A 10 -15.50 -2.04 -11.04
N ARG A 11 -14.46 -1.40 -11.59
CA ARG A 11 -14.34 0.06 -11.62
C ARG A 11 -15.08 0.64 -12.83
N PRO A 12 -15.77 1.78 -12.69
CA PRO A 12 -16.41 2.44 -13.82
C PRO A 12 -15.40 2.78 -14.92
N GLN A 13 -15.71 2.44 -16.17
CA GLN A 13 -14.81 2.78 -17.28
C GLN A 13 -14.78 4.29 -17.56
N VAL A 14 -13.61 4.80 -17.96
CA VAL A 14 -13.45 6.18 -18.42
C VAL A 14 -14.18 6.37 -19.74
N LYS A 15 -15.09 7.35 -19.79
CA LYS A 15 -15.84 7.71 -21.00
C LYS A 15 -15.29 9.01 -21.61
N SER A 16 -15.50 9.22 -22.90
CA SER A 16 -14.99 10.37 -23.66
C SER A 16 -15.41 11.75 -23.11
N HIS A 17 -16.54 11.83 -22.41
CA HIS A 17 -17.06 13.08 -21.83
C HIS A 17 -16.61 13.30 -20.36
N HIS A 18 -15.83 12.38 -19.78
CA HIS A 18 -15.26 12.60 -18.45
C HIS A 18 -14.17 13.67 -18.52
N LYS A 19 -14.35 14.74 -17.72
CA LYS A 19 -13.35 15.78 -17.49
C LYS A 19 -12.53 15.40 -16.25
N ALA A 20 -11.36 16.01 -16.04
CA ALA A 20 -10.50 15.72 -14.88
C ALA A 20 -11.24 15.70 -13.54
N ARG A 21 -12.14 16.66 -13.29
CA ARG A 21 -12.98 16.68 -12.07
C ARG A 21 -13.93 15.48 -11.93
N HIS A 22 -14.40 14.90 -13.05
CA HIS A 22 -15.26 13.72 -13.02
C HIS A 22 -14.42 12.48 -12.69
N LEU A 23 -13.21 12.39 -13.25
CA LEU A 23 -12.27 11.31 -12.93
C LEU A 23 -11.90 11.31 -11.45
N LYS A 24 -11.58 12.48 -10.89
CA LYS A 24 -11.29 12.61 -9.45
C LYS A 24 -12.49 12.24 -8.58
N LYS A 25 -13.69 12.73 -8.92
CA LYS A 25 -14.91 12.43 -8.15
C LYS A 25 -15.29 10.94 -8.19
N LEU A 26 -14.96 10.24 -9.27
CA LEU A 26 -15.27 8.83 -9.48
C LEU A 26 -14.10 7.89 -9.18
N ALA A 27 -12.96 8.42 -8.69
CA ALA A 27 -11.72 7.67 -8.47
C ALA A 27 -11.28 6.84 -9.70
N LEU A 28 -11.18 7.49 -10.87
CA LEU A 28 -10.84 6.84 -12.15
C LEU A 28 -9.52 7.30 -12.74
N GLY A 29 -8.89 6.42 -13.51
CA GLY A 29 -7.66 6.70 -14.24
C GLY A 29 -6.54 7.11 -13.26
N PRO A 30 -5.94 8.30 -13.41
CA PRO A 30 -4.84 8.73 -12.53
C PRO A 30 -5.28 8.98 -11.08
N TRP A 31 -6.59 9.01 -10.79
CA TRP A 31 -7.15 9.18 -9.44
C TRP A 31 -7.72 7.87 -8.88
N ALA A 32 -7.56 6.75 -9.59
CA ALA A 32 -7.93 5.45 -9.05
C ALA A 32 -6.96 5.11 -7.92
N GLU A 33 -7.51 4.78 -6.76
CA GLU A 33 -6.70 4.45 -5.58
C GLU A 33 -6.36 2.97 -5.57
N THR A 34 -5.17 2.64 -5.08
CA THR A 34 -4.69 1.28 -4.86
C THR A 34 -4.05 1.24 -3.48
N CYS A 35 -4.20 0.11 -2.79
CA CYS A 35 -3.53 -0.13 -1.52
C CYS A 35 -2.59 -1.33 -1.64
N ILE A 36 -1.44 -1.22 -0.98
CA ILE A 36 -0.49 -2.31 -0.77
C ILE A 36 -0.27 -2.45 0.73
N GLU A 37 -0.39 -3.65 1.29
CA GLU A 37 0.09 -3.92 2.66
C GLU A 37 1.21 -4.95 2.68
N PHE A 38 2.19 -4.65 3.52
CA PHE A 38 3.32 -5.49 3.87
C PHE A 38 3.06 -6.11 5.22
N ARG A 39 3.27 -7.41 5.30
CA ARG A 39 3.26 -8.16 6.55
C ARG A 39 4.58 -8.87 6.74
N PHE A 40 5.15 -8.68 7.93
CA PHE A 40 6.41 -9.32 8.30
C PHE A 40 6.58 -9.40 9.81
N GLN A 41 7.30 -10.42 10.27
CA GLN A 41 7.65 -10.59 11.67
C GLN A 41 9.02 -9.96 11.93
N ALA A 42 9.11 -9.08 12.91
CA ALA A 42 10.34 -8.44 13.35
C ALA A 42 10.19 -7.93 14.79
N ASP A 43 11.29 -7.50 15.40
CA ASP A 43 11.34 -6.96 16.77
C ASP A 43 10.59 -5.62 16.87
N GLU A 44 9.66 -5.50 17.83
CA GLU A 44 8.84 -4.31 18.08
C GLU A 44 9.69 -3.08 18.44
N ASP A 45 10.86 -3.28 19.03
CA ASP A 45 11.76 -2.21 19.51
C ASP A 45 12.18 -1.19 18.43
N LYS A 46 12.00 -1.53 17.15
CA LYS A 46 12.32 -0.67 16.01
C LYS A 46 11.11 0.02 15.38
N PHE A 47 9.94 -0.02 16.02
CA PHE A 47 8.72 0.58 15.50
C PHE A 47 8.90 2.06 15.14
N GLU A 48 9.39 2.88 16.08
CA GLU A 48 9.59 4.33 15.88
C GLU A 48 10.57 4.62 14.73
N ALA A 49 11.63 3.81 14.59
CA ALA A 49 12.59 3.99 13.50
C ALA A 49 11.99 3.67 12.12
N LEU A 50 11.08 2.69 12.06
CA LEU A 50 10.35 2.40 10.84
C LEU A 50 9.30 3.47 10.55
N ASP A 51 8.56 3.95 11.55
CA ASP A 51 7.58 5.02 11.40
C ASP A 51 8.23 6.29 10.85
N GLU A 52 9.39 6.71 11.39
CA GLU A 52 10.14 7.86 10.87
C GLU A 52 10.60 7.65 9.42
N ALA A 53 11.07 6.45 9.06
CA ALA A 53 11.47 6.13 7.69
C ALA A 53 10.29 6.16 6.71
N LEU A 54 9.11 5.71 7.14
CA LEU A 54 7.89 5.71 6.34
C LEU A 54 7.28 7.12 6.24
N ALA A 55 7.27 7.91 7.30
CA ALA A 55 6.77 9.28 7.29
C ALA A 55 7.51 10.17 6.27
N ASN A 56 8.83 9.97 6.12
CA ASN A 56 9.60 10.64 5.07
C ASN A 56 9.12 10.24 3.66
N GLN A 57 8.82 8.97 3.43
CA GLN A 57 8.26 8.49 2.16
C GLN A 57 6.86 9.05 1.89
N GLU A 58 6.04 9.20 2.93
CA GLU A 58 4.70 9.79 2.84
C GLU A 58 4.78 11.21 2.26
N ILE A 59 5.65 12.03 2.84
CA ILE A 59 5.81 13.44 2.46
C ILE A 59 6.39 13.57 1.04
N GLU A 60 7.40 12.77 0.70
CA GLU A 60 8.10 12.87 -0.59
C GLU A 60 7.20 12.45 -1.77
N ASN A 61 6.37 11.43 -1.58
CA ASN A 61 5.58 10.85 -2.66
C ASN A 61 4.09 11.24 -2.63
N GLY A 62 3.62 11.82 -1.51
CA GLY A 62 2.21 12.17 -1.28
C GLY A 62 1.30 10.95 -1.18
N TRP A 63 1.80 9.83 -0.67
CA TRP A 63 1.01 8.64 -0.35
C TRP A 63 0.32 8.80 1.00
N ASP A 64 -0.63 7.92 1.30
CA ASP A 64 -1.16 7.76 2.65
C ASP A 64 -0.57 6.47 3.24
N LEU A 65 0.17 6.58 4.34
CA LEU A 65 0.87 5.47 5.00
C LEU A 65 0.28 5.19 6.37
N LEU A 66 0.21 3.91 6.73
CA LEU A 66 -0.16 3.46 8.07
C LEU A 66 0.75 2.30 8.46
N ILE A 67 1.26 2.36 9.69
CA ILE A 67 2.00 1.28 10.34
C ILE A 67 1.26 0.84 11.60
N ALA A 68 1.19 -0.46 11.81
CA ALA A 68 0.68 -1.07 13.03
C ALA A 68 1.52 -2.29 13.41
N TYR A 69 1.54 -2.61 14.70
CA TYR A 69 2.15 -3.81 15.24
C TYR A 69 1.13 -4.57 16.08
N TYR A 70 0.82 -5.80 15.67
CA TYR A 70 -0.07 -6.70 16.41
C TYR A 70 0.16 -8.14 15.94
N ASN A 71 -0.25 -9.13 16.74
CA ASN A 71 -0.04 -10.56 16.43
C ASN A 71 1.42 -10.92 16.09
N ASP A 72 2.37 -10.29 16.79
CA ASP A 72 3.82 -10.44 16.61
C ASP A 72 4.31 -10.10 15.19
N ARG A 73 3.60 -9.18 14.52
CA ARG A 73 3.86 -8.80 13.13
C ARG A 73 3.65 -7.30 12.92
N TYR A 74 4.46 -6.76 12.03
CA TYR A 74 4.27 -5.46 11.43
C TYR A 74 3.27 -5.55 10.28
N HIS A 75 2.43 -4.54 10.21
CA HIS A 75 1.48 -4.27 9.16
C HIS A 75 1.74 -2.87 8.64
N VAL A 76 2.24 -2.76 7.42
CA VAL A 76 2.48 -1.45 6.77
C VAL A 76 1.59 -1.37 5.55
N SER A 77 0.60 -0.49 5.56
CA SER A 77 -0.28 -0.26 4.41
C SER A 77 0.00 1.08 3.74
N VAL A 78 -0.02 1.09 2.41
CA VAL A 78 0.28 2.24 1.56
C VAL A 78 -0.85 2.42 0.57
N SER A 79 -1.60 3.51 0.70
CA SER A 79 -2.59 3.95 -0.27
C SER A 79 -1.99 5.00 -1.20
N PHE A 80 -2.19 4.83 -2.51
CA PHE A 80 -1.72 5.77 -3.52
C PHE A 80 -2.62 5.75 -4.76
N PHE A 81 -2.63 6.86 -5.49
CA PHE A 81 -3.33 6.94 -6.76
C PHE A 81 -2.48 6.35 -7.90
N SER A 82 -3.13 5.74 -8.90
CA SER A 82 -2.45 5.18 -10.07
C SER A 82 -1.63 6.22 -10.86
N GLY A 83 -1.89 7.51 -10.68
CA GLY A 83 -1.08 8.60 -11.26
C GLY A 83 0.24 8.87 -10.53
N GLN A 84 0.44 8.32 -9.32
CA GLN A 84 1.64 8.52 -8.50
C GLN A 84 2.69 7.42 -8.72
N GLY A 85 2.29 6.24 -9.19
CA GLY A 85 3.20 5.13 -9.47
C GLY A 85 2.46 3.83 -9.75
N SER A 86 3.23 2.81 -10.13
CA SER A 86 2.74 1.43 -10.23
C SER A 86 2.92 0.68 -8.91
N VAL A 87 2.15 -0.40 -8.72
CA VAL A 87 2.28 -1.29 -7.55
C VAL A 87 3.72 -1.77 -7.35
N ALA A 88 4.43 -2.10 -8.43
CA ALA A 88 5.79 -2.60 -8.35
C ALA A 88 6.78 -1.52 -7.87
N GLU A 89 6.62 -0.28 -8.34
CA GLU A 89 7.48 0.84 -7.94
C GLU A 89 7.27 1.18 -6.46
N VAL A 90 6.00 1.39 -6.06
CA VAL A 90 5.65 1.70 -4.67
C VAL A 90 6.09 0.55 -3.75
N ALA A 91 5.87 -0.70 -4.16
CA ALA A 91 6.25 -1.84 -3.35
C ALA A 91 7.77 -1.93 -3.12
N ASN A 92 8.57 -1.61 -4.14
CA ASN A 92 10.02 -1.61 -4.01
C ASN A 92 10.51 -0.50 -3.08
N THR A 93 9.98 0.72 -3.22
CA THR A 93 10.36 1.85 -2.36
C THR A 93 10.09 1.56 -0.88
N VAL A 94 8.91 1.03 -0.56
CA VAL A 94 8.55 0.71 0.83
C VAL A 94 9.38 -0.46 1.35
N ALA A 95 9.63 -1.48 0.52
CA ALA A 95 10.49 -2.59 0.89
C ALA A 95 11.94 -2.14 1.18
N GLU A 96 12.46 -1.14 0.46
CA GLU A 96 13.77 -0.55 0.73
C GLU A 96 13.80 0.16 2.09
N SER A 97 12.77 0.93 2.44
CA SER A 97 12.66 1.55 3.78
C SER A 97 12.63 0.50 4.89
N ILE A 98 11.84 -0.57 4.73
CA ILE A 98 11.78 -1.67 5.70
C ILE A 98 13.15 -2.34 5.84
N ARG A 99 13.83 -2.64 4.73
CA ARG A 99 15.17 -3.23 4.73
C ARG A 99 16.23 -2.30 5.33
N GLY A 100 16.08 -0.99 5.19
CA GLY A 100 16.97 -0.01 5.83
C GLY A 100 16.97 -0.11 7.36
N VAL A 101 15.82 -0.46 7.96
CA VAL A 101 15.66 -0.53 9.42
C VAL A 101 15.96 -1.95 9.96
N PHE A 102 15.50 -2.97 9.26
CA PHE A 102 15.52 -4.35 9.74
C PHE A 102 16.52 -5.26 9.02
N GLY A 103 17.12 -4.81 7.92
CA GLY A 103 17.92 -5.65 7.03
C GLY A 103 17.05 -6.54 6.13
N ASP A 104 17.67 -7.54 5.49
CA ASP A 104 16.95 -8.47 4.63
C ASP A 104 16.08 -9.43 5.44
N LEU A 105 14.77 -9.37 5.21
CA LEU A 105 13.78 -10.25 5.83
C LEU A 105 12.66 -10.60 4.84
N PRO A 106 11.94 -11.71 5.06
CA PRO A 106 10.85 -12.10 4.18
C PRO A 106 9.64 -11.17 4.33
N LEU A 107 9.25 -10.53 3.22
CA LEU A 107 8.07 -9.67 3.15
C LEU A 107 6.94 -10.38 2.41
N THR A 108 5.77 -10.45 3.03
CA THR A 108 4.52 -10.79 2.35
C THR A 108 3.84 -9.51 1.93
N ILE A 109 3.49 -9.39 0.65
CA ILE A 109 2.88 -8.18 0.09
C ILE A 109 1.53 -8.56 -0.50
N TYR A 110 0.49 -7.83 -0.14
CA TYR A 110 -0.81 -7.91 -0.80
C TYR A 110 -1.12 -6.56 -1.45
N ALA A 111 -1.74 -6.59 -2.62
CA ALA A 111 -2.05 -5.38 -3.37
C ALA A 111 -3.45 -5.46 -4.00
N GLY A 112 -4.25 -4.40 -3.85
CA GLY A 112 -5.55 -4.27 -4.50
C GLY A 112 -6.37 -3.08 -3.99
N ASP A 113 -7.68 -3.27 -3.82
CA ASP A 113 -8.59 -2.17 -3.49
C ASP A 113 -8.41 -1.67 -2.04
N ALA A 114 -8.18 -0.36 -1.88
CA ALA A 114 -7.97 0.31 -0.60
C ALA A 114 -9.16 0.24 0.37
N ASN A 115 -10.35 -0.12 -0.11
CA ASN A 115 -11.55 -0.23 0.73
C ASN A 115 -11.62 -1.55 1.53
N TYR A 116 -10.78 -2.54 1.21
CA TYR A 116 -10.71 -3.79 1.98
C TYR A 116 -9.75 -3.60 3.16
N GLY A 117 -10.26 -3.06 4.28
CA GLY A 117 -9.49 -2.83 5.50
C GLY A 117 -9.35 -4.03 6.43
N ASP A 118 -9.62 -5.25 5.96
CA ASP A 118 -9.49 -6.48 6.75
C ASP A 118 -9.17 -7.67 5.83
N TRP A 119 -7.88 -7.82 5.50
CA TRP A 119 -7.44 -8.91 4.62
C TRP A 119 -7.41 -10.27 5.34
N ASP A 120 -7.47 -10.32 6.67
CA ASP A 120 -7.55 -11.59 7.41
C ASP A 120 -8.91 -12.29 7.21
N THR A 121 -10.01 -11.54 7.03
CA THR A 121 -11.33 -12.14 6.73
C THR A 121 -11.55 -12.43 5.24
N THR A 122 -10.70 -11.88 4.36
CA THR A 122 -10.83 -12.04 2.90
C THR A 122 -10.10 -13.28 2.39
N TYR A 123 -9.05 -13.73 3.09
CA TYR A 123 -8.31 -14.96 2.78
C TYR A 123 -8.61 -16.03 3.81
N VAL A 124 -9.76 -16.71 3.65
CA VAL A 124 -9.96 -18.03 4.26
C VAL A 124 -9.09 -19.01 3.47
N ASP A 125 -8.23 -19.75 4.16
CA ASP A 125 -7.45 -20.86 3.58
C ASP A 125 -8.30 -21.81 2.70
#